data_AF-A0A560R234-F1
#
_entry.id   AF-A0A560R234-F1
#
_cell.length_a   1.000
_cell.length_b   1.000
_cell.length_c   1.000
_cell.angle_alpha   90.00
_cell.angle_beta   90.00
_cell.angle_gamma   90.00
#
_symmetry.space_group_name_H-M   'P 1'
#
loop_
_entity.id
_entity.type
_entity.pdbx_description
1 polymer ?
#
loop_
_entity_poly.entity_id
_entity_poly.type
_entity_poly.pdbx_seq_one_letter_code
_entity_poly.pdbx_strand_id
1 'polypeptide(L)'
;MIIASTSTNTAMSAYTSAVDAKAAADAQKRVTQDDQAKPQNDDSVSLSSTSTDYSNSIAGNAPFFPVRAGMNADALVLGASKPGAVSSSKDKTFAEVAADARKRMDEKYALMTASGKPYTGSDEDRNALMGDLDRRSLNAVATNQGGKFTTQEQASAQALMRQQARLATGYYSGPADQQKNWKDPFINDPFGRATAALAFMDNMSPEEKATPEWLSQHLSLEAALNQSGGTDPAEKKTGHFHNLAEILAGVVTDGSDSEQSSAARNADPSVEILKKLQSLTS
;
A
#
# COMPACT_ATOMS: atom_id res chain seq x y z
N MET A 1 33.15 11.66 -12.37
CA MET A 1 33.51 10.32 -11.86
C MET A 1 32.47 9.98 -10.81
N ILE A 2 31.57 9.04 -11.11
CA ILE A 2 30.36 8.72 -10.33
C ILE A 2 30.77 7.71 -9.25
N ILE A 3 30.81 8.12 -7.99
CA ILE A 3 31.17 7.25 -6.84
C ILE A 3 30.09 7.26 -5.75
N ALA A 4 28.92 7.86 -6.00
CA ALA A 4 27.86 8.01 -4.99
C ALA A 4 26.80 6.87 -5.00
N SER A 5 26.86 5.94 -5.95
CA SER A 5 25.75 5.00 -6.24
C SER A 5 25.89 3.60 -5.63
N THR A 6 27.10 3.15 -5.28
CA THR A 6 27.31 1.80 -4.72
C THR A 6 27.10 1.78 -3.21
N SER A 7 27.65 2.76 -2.49
CA SER A 7 27.53 2.86 -1.03
C SER A 7 26.08 3.06 -0.56
N THR A 8 25.29 3.83 -1.32
CA THR A 8 23.86 4.05 -1.07
C THR A 8 23.05 2.77 -1.27
N ASN A 9 23.29 2.03 -2.36
CA ASN A 9 22.63 0.75 -2.61
C ASN A 9 22.97 -0.32 -1.55
N THR A 10 24.23 -0.39 -1.09
CA THR A 10 24.61 -1.32 -0.02
C THR A 10 23.97 -0.95 1.32
N ALA A 11 23.92 0.35 1.66
CA ALA A 11 23.27 0.83 2.88
C ALA A 11 21.75 0.58 2.86
N MET A 12 21.08 0.84 1.74
CA MET A 12 19.66 0.52 1.57
C MET A 12 19.42 -0.98 1.70
N SER A 13 20.20 -1.81 1.02
CA SER A 13 20.07 -3.27 1.11
C SER A 13 20.27 -3.80 2.53
N ALA A 14 21.27 -3.29 3.27
CA ALA A 14 21.51 -3.66 4.66
C ALA A 14 20.36 -3.22 5.58
N TYR A 15 19.82 -2.02 5.38
CA TYR A 15 18.69 -1.50 6.14
C TYR A 15 17.42 -2.32 5.90
N THR A 16 17.04 -2.56 4.64
CA THR A 16 15.88 -3.39 4.29
C THR A 16 16.03 -4.81 4.86
N SER A 17 17.24 -5.40 4.83
CA SER A 17 17.50 -6.71 5.45
C SER A 17 17.26 -6.71 6.96
N ALA A 18 17.62 -5.64 7.65
CA ALA A 18 17.40 -5.51 9.10
C ALA A 18 15.90 -5.35 9.44
N VAL A 19 15.17 -4.59 8.63
CA VAL A 19 13.70 -4.45 8.75
C VAL A 19 13.01 -5.80 8.53
N ASP A 20 13.39 -6.54 7.49
CA ASP A 20 12.83 -7.87 7.21
C ASP A 20 13.11 -8.87 8.33
N ALA A 21 14.32 -8.84 8.93
CA ALA A 21 14.66 -9.69 10.07
C ALA A 21 13.80 -9.39 11.31
N LYS A 22 13.52 -8.10 11.56
CA LYS A 22 12.63 -7.67 12.66
C LYS A 22 11.18 -8.13 12.41
N ALA A 23 10.67 -7.94 11.20
CA ALA A 23 9.33 -8.38 10.81
C ALA A 23 9.16 -9.90 10.92
N ALA A 24 10.17 -10.68 10.51
CA ALA A 24 10.17 -12.14 10.63
C ALA A 24 10.14 -12.59 12.11
N ALA A 25 10.88 -11.92 12.99
CA ALA A 25 10.88 -12.21 14.42
C ALA A 25 9.51 -11.93 15.06
N ASP A 26 8.84 -10.85 14.66
CA ASP A 26 7.50 -10.52 15.16
C ASP A 26 6.41 -11.45 14.59
N ALA A 27 6.55 -11.92 13.35
CA ALA A 27 5.68 -12.95 12.77
C ALA A 27 5.80 -14.29 13.50
N GLN A 28 7.03 -14.73 13.84
CA GLN A 28 7.28 -15.96 14.61
C GLN A 28 6.64 -15.90 16.00
N LYS A 29 6.67 -14.75 16.68
CA LYS A 29 6.00 -14.56 17.97
C LYS A 29 4.47 -14.74 17.89
N ARG A 30 3.84 -14.27 16.80
CA ARG A 30 2.39 -14.44 16.60
C ARG A 30 2.02 -15.91 16.35
N VAL A 31 2.81 -16.65 15.57
CA VAL A 31 2.59 -18.08 15.32
C VAL A 31 2.69 -18.90 16.62
N THR A 32 3.66 -18.60 17.48
CA THR A 32 3.78 -19.28 18.79
C THR A 32 2.64 -18.98 19.77
N GLN A 33 1.88 -17.91 19.53
CA GLN A 33 0.72 -17.53 20.35
C GLN A 33 -0.56 -18.24 19.90
N ASP A 34 -0.70 -18.54 18.60
CA ASP A 34 -1.84 -19.28 18.02
C ASP A 34 -1.80 -20.79 18.32
N ASP A 35 -0.60 -21.40 18.46
CA ASP A 35 -0.42 -22.82 18.80
C ASP A 35 -0.86 -23.21 20.23
N GLN A 36 -1.29 -22.25 21.06
CA GLN A 36 -1.81 -22.50 22.41
C GLN A 36 -3.34 -22.64 22.52
N ALA A 37 -4.08 -22.69 21.40
CA ALA A 37 -5.52 -22.94 21.43
C ALA A 37 -5.85 -24.43 21.72
N LYS A 38 -6.56 -24.66 22.83
CA LYS A 38 -6.99 -25.93 23.43
C LYS A 38 -7.86 -26.79 22.47
N PRO A 39 -7.84 -28.14 22.52
CA PRO A 39 -8.53 -28.95 21.52
C PRO A 39 -10.04 -29.01 21.78
N GLN A 40 -10.84 -28.79 20.74
CA GLN A 40 -12.27 -29.16 20.71
C GLN A 40 -12.55 -30.01 19.47
N ASN A 41 -13.07 -31.21 19.70
CA ASN A 41 -13.70 -32.07 18.69
C ASN A 41 -15.08 -31.50 18.31
N ASP A 42 -15.31 -31.31 17.01
CA ASP A 42 -16.49 -31.78 16.27
C ASP A 42 -16.30 -31.44 14.79
N ASP A 43 -16.90 -32.25 13.90
CA ASP A 43 -16.89 -32.20 12.41
C ASP A 43 -17.10 -30.79 11.81
N SER A 44 -16.10 -29.94 11.96
CA SER A 44 -16.03 -28.60 11.42
C SER A 44 -14.79 -28.54 10.55
N VAL A 45 -14.99 -28.11 9.30
CA VAL A 45 -13.88 -27.85 8.39
C VAL A 45 -13.09 -26.70 8.98
N SER A 46 -12.04 -27.00 9.74
CA SER A 46 -11.19 -25.99 10.37
C SER A 46 -10.39 -25.30 9.27
N LEU A 47 -10.84 -24.13 8.85
CA LEU A 47 -10.06 -23.24 8.00
C LEU A 47 -8.88 -22.72 8.82
N SER A 48 -7.68 -22.68 8.22
CA SER A 48 -6.52 -22.09 8.89
C SER A 48 -6.81 -20.64 9.31
N SER A 49 -6.22 -20.18 10.40
CA SER A 49 -6.35 -18.79 10.87
C SER A 49 -6.02 -17.80 9.75
N THR A 50 -4.99 -18.09 8.95
CA THR A 50 -4.62 -17.31 7.76
C THR A 50 -5.75 -17.20 6.74
N SER A 51 -6.47 -18.30 6.46
CA SER A 51 -7.58 -18.28 5.51
C SER A 51 -8.74 -17.43 6.02
N THR A 52 -9.03 -17.51 7.32
CA THR A 52 -10.07 -16.69 7.97
C THR A 52 -9.69 -15.21 7.95
N ASP A 53 -8.44 -14.88 8.26
CA ASP A 53 -7.91 -13.52 8.22
C ASP A 53 -7.98 -12.90 6.83
N TYR A 54 -7.67 -13.67 5.79
CA TYR A 54 -7.74 -13.21 4.40
C TYR A 54 -9.19 -12.94 4.00
N SER A 55 -10.09 -13.87 4.29
CA SER A 55 -11.53 -13.69 4.03
C SER A 55 -12.09 -12.45 4.73
N ASN A 56 -11.72 -12.22 5.99
CA ASN A 56 -12.14 -11.04 6.73
C ASN A 56 -11.57 -9.74 6.13
N SER A 57 -10.30 -9.76 5.72
CA SER A 57 -9.63 -8.62 5.08
C SER A 57 -10.29 -8.25 3.75
N ILE A 58 -10.66 -9.26 2.95
CA ILE A 58 -11.38 -9.08 1.68
C ILE A 58 -12.76 -8.52 1.96
N ALA A 59 -13.55 -9.17 2.83
CA ALA A 59 -14.91 -8.74 3.14
C ALA A 59 -14.97 -7.30 3.68
N GLY A 60 -14.01 -6.91 4.53
CA GLY A 60 -13.96 -5.57 5.12
C GLY A 60 -13.65 -4.45 4.12
N ASN A 61 -12.91 -4.75 3.04
CA ASN A 61 -12.48 -3.75 2.06
C ASN A 61 -13.22 -3.84 0.72
N ALA A 62 -13.90 -4.94 0.41
CA ALA A 62 -14.59 -5.16 -0.87
C ALA A 62 -15.51 -4.00 -1.30
N PRO A 63 -16.29 -3.34 -0.40
CA PRO A 63 -17.11 -2.20 -0.79
C PRO A 63 -16.35 -1.02 -1.41
N PHE A 64 -15.04 -0.90 -1.13
CA PHE A 64 -14.22 0.19 -1.68
C PHE A 64 -13.61 -0.14 -3.05
N PHE A 65 -13.75 -1.38 -3.51
CA PHE A 65 -13.26 -1.84 -4.80
C PHE A 65 -14.42 -2.43 -5.62
N PRO A 66 -15.39 -1.61 -6.06
CA PRO A 66 -16.48 -2.10 -6.88
C PRO A 66 -15.92 -2.72 -8.16
N VAL A 67 -16.51 -3.82 -8.59
CA VAL A 67 -16.03 -4.61 -9.72
C VAL A 67 -17.23 -5.05 -10.53
N ARG A 68 -17.04 -5.19 -11.85
CA ARG A 68 -18.07 -5.68 -12.76
C ARG A 68 -18.70 -6.99 -12.25
N ALA A 69 -20.00 -7.11 -12.41
CA ALA A 69 -20.71 -8.34 -12.08
C ALA A 69 -20.06 -9.58 -12.75
N GLY A 70 -19.80 -10.62 -11.96
CA GLY A 70 -19.14 -11.85 -12.43
C GLY A 70 -17.62 -11.79 -12.52
N MET A 71 -16.98 -10.68 -12.11
CA MET A 71 -15.54 -10.57 -11.94
C MET A 71 -15.19 -10.41 -10.45
N ASN A 72 -13.95 -10.69 -10.08
CA ASN A 72 -13.45 -10.61 -8.70
C ASN A 72 -12.36 -9.55 -8.56
N ALA A 73 -12.15 -9.07 -7.34
CA ALA A 73 -11.09 -8.13 -7.00
C ALA A 73 -10.30 -8.56 -5.75
N ASP A 74 -10.35 -9.84 -5.40
CA ASP A 74 -9.88 -10.31 -4.09
C ASP A 74 -8.40 -10.05 -3.84
N ALA A 75 -7.53 -10.27 -4.83
CA ALA A 75 -6.09 -10.00 -4.69
C ALA A 75 -5.81 -8.49 -4.54
N LEU A 76 -6.53 -7.68 -5.32
CA LEU A 76 -6.48 -6.22 -5.24
C LEU A 76 -6.97 -5.71 -3.87
N VAL A 77 -8.10 -6.21 -3.39
CA VAL A 77 -8.71 -5.84 -2.11
C VAL A 77 -7.80 -6.25 -0.95
N LEU A 78 -7.27 -7.48 -0.99
CA LEU A 78 -6.38 -8.02 0.05
C LEU A 78 -5.15 -7.15 0.25
N GLY A 79 -4.62 -6.54 -0.82
CA GLY A 79 -3.45 -5.64 -0.74
C GLY A 79 -3.66 -4.38 0.11
N ALA A 80 -4.90 -4.01 0.46
CA ALA A 80 -5.18 -2.92 1.39
C ALA A 80 -4.86 -3.28 2.86
N SER A 81 -4.93 -4.55 3.23
CA SER A 81 -4.65 -5.00 4.60
C SER A 81 -3.44 -5.93 4.70
N LYS A 82 -3.05 -6.56 3.59
CA LYS A 82 -1.93 -7.50 3.48
C LYS A 82 -1.11 -7.16 2.22
N PRO A 83 -0.39 -6.02 2.18
CA PRO A 83 0.35 -5.57 0.99
C PRO A 83 1.43 -6.56 0.51
N GLY A 84 1.90 -7.44 1.39
CA GLY A 84 2.88 -8.49 1.07
C GLY A 84 2.27 -9.84 0.71
N ALA A 85 0.94 -9.96 0.68
CA ALA A 85 0.30 -11.19 0.24
C ALA A 85 0.62 -11.45 -1.24
N VAL A 86 1.12 -12.65 -1.53
CA VAL A 86 1.49 -13.07 -2.88
C VAL A 86 0.47 -14.08 -3.41
N SER A 87 -0.20 -13.73 -4.50
CA SER A 87 -1.13 -14.61 -5.21
C SER A 87 -0.68 -14.77 -6.67
N SER A 88 -0.74 -13.71 -7.46
CA SER A 88 -0.25 -13.67 -8.85
C SER A 88 1.27 -13.65 -8.93
N SER A 89 1.98 -13.14 -7.92
CA SER A 89 3.44 -12.96 -7.93
C SER A 89 4.24 -14.04 -7.20
N LYS A 90 3.58 -15.04 -6.61
CA LYS A 90 4.24 -16.09 -5.82
C LYS A 90 5.31 -16.83 -6.65
N ASP A 91 6.49 -16.99 -6.06
CA ASP A 91 7.65 -17.71 -6.60
C ASP A 91 8.14 -17.22 -7.98
N LYS A 92 7.87 -15.94 -8.30
CA LYS A 92 8.29 -15.30 -9.56
C LYS A 92 9.35 -14.22 -9.33
N THR A 93 10.29 -14.13 -10.26
CA THR A 93 11.13 -12.94 -10.45
C THR A 93 10.28 -11.74 -10.87
N PHE A 94 10.75 -10.52 -10.65
CA PHE A 94 9.96 -9.33 -10.99
C PHE A 94 9.62 -9.24 -12.49
N ALA A 95 10.50 -9.72 -13.36
CA ALA A 95 10.24 -9.80 -14.80
C ALA A 95 9.12 -10.81 -15.14
N GLU A 96 9.09 -11.97 -14.47
CA GLU A 96 8.01 -12.95 -14.62
C GLU A 96 6.69 -12.44 -14.05
N VAL A 97 6.74 -11.70 -12.93
CA VAL A 97 5.55 -11.01 -12.38
C VAL A 97 4.95 -10.06 -13.42
N ALA A 98 5.77 -9.25 -14.08
CA ALA A 98 5.30 -8.34 -15.13
C ALA A 98 4.69 -9.09 -16.33
N ALA A 99 5.31 -10.20 -16.76
CA ALA A 99 4.79 -11.02 -17.85
C ALA A 99 3.44 -11.68 -17.48
N ASP A 100 3.31 -12.22 -16.27
CA ASP A 100 2.07 -12.81 -15.77
C ASP A 100 0.96 -11.75 -15.62
N ALA A 101 1.29 -10.58 -15.09
CA ALA A 101 0.36 -9.46 -14.97
C ALA A 101 -0.19 -9.02 -16.34
N ARG A 102 0.67 -8.86 -17.36
CA ARG A 102 0.24 -8.56 -18.73
C ARG A 102 -0.73 -9.62 -19.26
N LYS A 103 -0.39 -10.91 -19.12
CA LYS A 103 -1.24 -12.02 -19.56
C LYS A 103 -2.62 -11.99 -18.90
N ARG A 104 -2.69 -11.77 -17.59
CA ARG A 104 -3.96 -11.68 -16.85
C ARG A 104 -4.79 -10.47 -17.29
N MET A 105 -4.16 -9.33 -17.49
CA MET A 105 -4.83 -8.12 -17.98
C MET A 105 -5.40 -8.34 -19.39
N ASP A 106 -4.64 -8.99 -20.28
CA ASP A 106 -5.11 -9.36 -21.62
C ASP A 106 -6.33 -10.30 -21.56
N GLU A 107 -6.32 -11.30 -20.68
CA GLU A 107 -7.46 -12.19 -20.45
C GLU A 107 -8.69 -11.44 -19.95
N LYS A 108 -8.53 -10.47 -19.05
CA LYS A 108 -9.63 -9.63 -18.57
C LYS A 108 -10.16 -8.71 -19.66
N TYR A 109 -9.29 -8.10 -20.47
CA TYR A 109 -9.72 -7.31 -21.63
C TYR A 109 -10.53 -8.14 -22.63
N ALA A 110 -10.08 -9.38 -22.92
CA ALA A 110 -10.80 -10.31 -23.77
C ALA A 110 -12.16 -10.70 -23.17
N LEU A 111 -12.21 -10.98 -21.85
CA LEU A 111 -13.46 -11.31 -21.15
C LEU A 111 -14.45 -10.15 -21.18
N MET A 112 -13.99 -8.91 -20.95
CA MET A 112 -14.83 -7.72 -21.04
C MET A 112 -15.39 -7.55 -22.46
N THR A 113 -14.53 -7.69 -23.47
CA THR A 113 -14.95 -7.62 -24.87
C THR A 113 -15.98 -8.69 -25.22
N ALA A 114 -15.74 -9.95 -24.82
CA ALA A 114 -16.63 -11.08 -25.06
C ALA A 114 -17.99 -10.93 -24.36
N SER A 115 -18.04 -10.20 -23.23
CA SER A 115 -19.29 -9.89 -22.52
C SER A 115 -20.19 -8.86 -23.23
N GLY A 116 -19.73 -8.31 -24.37
CA GLY A 116 -20.42 -7.23 -25.09
C GLY A 116 -20.27 -5.86 -24.45
N LYS A 117 -19.45 -5.74 -23.40
CA LYS A 117 -19.13 -4.49 -22.70
C LYS A 117 -17.60 -4.31 -22.65
N PRO A 118 -16.96 -3.76 -23.68
CA PRO A 118 -15.51 -3.52 -23.66
C PRO A 118 -15.07 -2.62 -22.49
N TYR A 119 -13.77 -2.55 -22.22
CA TYR A 119 -13.20 -1.67 -21.22
C TYR A 119 -13.42 -0.20 -21.57
N THR A 120 -13.89 0.59 -20.61
CA THR A 120 -14.20 2.02 -20.74
C THR A 120 -13.36 2.91 -19.82
N GLY A 121 -12.65 2.32 -18.85
CA GLY A 121 -11.83 3.06 -17.89
C GLY A 121 -12.57 3.53 -16.63
N SER A 122 -13.80 3.06 -16.39
CA SER A 122 -14.49 3.28 -15.12
C SER A 122 -13.73 2.65 -13.94
N ASP A 123 -14.08 3.04 -12.71
CA ASP A 123 -13.51 2.42 -11.51
C ASP A 123 -13.79 0.91 -11.45
N GLU A 124 -14.99 0.48 -11.81
CA GLU A 124 -15.37 -0.94 -11.90
C GLU A 124 -14.52 -1.69 -12.93
N ASP A 125 -14.25 -1.06 -14.07
CA ASP A 125 -13.44 -1.63 -15.14
C ASP A 125 -11.99 -1.76 -14.71
N ARG A 126 -11.43 -0.72 -14.08
CA ARG A 126 -10.07 -0.73 -13.54
C ARG A 126 -9.90 -1.83 -12.49
N ASN A 127 -10.83 -1.91 -11.54
CA ASN A 127 -10.81 -2.91 -10.48
C ASN A 127 -11.00 -4.32 -11.05
N ALA A 128 -11.85 -4.50 -12.06
CA ALA A 128 -12.05 -5.78 -12.74
C ALA A 128 -10.82 -6.22 -13.55
N LEU A 129 -10.16 -5.28 -14.23
CA LEU A 129 -8.94 -5.52 -15.02
C LEU A 129 -7.77 -5.96 -14.14
N MET A 130 -7.63 -5.34 -12.98
CA MET A 130 -6.49 -5.52 -12.07
C MET A 130 -6.83 -6.32 -10.81
N GLY A 131 -8.06 -6.84 -10.73
CA GLY A 131 -8.60 -7.45 -9.51
C GLY A 131 -7.88 -8.70 -9.05
N ASP A 132 -7.28 -9.42 -10.01
CA ASP A 132 -6.47 -10.63 -9.77
C ASP A 132 -4.98 -10.34 -9.57
N LEU A 133 -4.58 -9.07 -9.59
CA LEU A 133 -3.19 -8.66 -9.38
C LEU A 133 -2.98 -8.36 -7.90
N ASP A 134 -2.07 -9.11 -7.28
CA ASP A 134 -1.53 -8.72 -5.97
C ASP A 134 -0.72 -7.40 -6.07
N ARG A 135 -0.43 -6.79 -4.92
CA ARG A 135 0.25 -5.48 -4.89
C ARG A 135 1.61 -5.49 -5.60
N ARG A 136 2.39 -6.57 -5.49
CA ARG A 136 3.67 -6.70 -6.20
C ARG A 136 3.47 -6.73 -7.72
N SER A 137 2.41 -7.37 -8.18
CA SER A 137 2.01 -7.35 -9.59
C SER A 137 1.53 -5.98 -10.04
N LEU A 138 0.76 -5.26 -9.21
CA LEU A 138 0.41 -3.86 -9.46
C LEU A 138 1.66 -2.98 -9.54
N ASN A 139 2.66 -3.21 -8.70
CA ASN A 139 3.93 -2.47 -8.76
C ASN A 139 4.68 -2.72 -10.09
N ALA A 140 4.69 -3.96 -10.58
CA ALA A 140 5.25 -4.26 -11.89
C ALA A 140 4.53 -3.52 -13.03
N VAL A 141 3.20 -3.40 -12.96
CA VAL A 141 2.42 -2.59 -13.90
C VAL A 141 2.76 -1.11 -13.74
N ALA A 142 2.72 -0.59 -12.52
CA ALA A 142 2.91 0.82 -12.17
C ALA A 142 4.29 1.38 -12.54
N THR A 143 5.33 0.55 -12.46
CA THR A 143 6.72 0.88 -12.82
C THR A 143 7.06 0.56 -14.28
N ASN A 144 6.07 0.06 -15.04
CA ASN A 144 6.24 -0.41 -16.40
C ASN A 144 7.37 -1.44 -16.56
N GLN A 145 7.44 -2.41 -15.64
CA GLN A 145 8.50 -3.41 -15.65
C GLN A 145 8.53 -4.15 -16.99
N GLY A 146 9.67 -4.05 -17.68
CA GLY A 146 9.86 -4.65 -19.01
C GLY A 146 9.13 -3.95 -20.17
N GLY A 147 8.59 -2.75 -19.97
CA GLY A 147 8.04 -1.91 -21.04
C GLY A 147 6.75 -2.42 -21.67
N LYS A 148 5.94 -3.20 -20.93
CA LYS A 148 4.77 -3.94 -21.45
C LYS A 148 3.42 -3.25 -21.20
N PHE A 149 3.42 -2.16 -20.45
CA PHE A 149 2.20 -1.52 -19.96
C PHE A 149 2.06 -0.10 -20.51
N THR A 150 0.85 0.23 -20.93
CA THR A 150 0.48 1.57 -21.37
C THR A 150 0.52 2.56 -20.19
N THR A 151 0.62 3.86 -20.51
CA THR A 151 0.59 4.92 -19.48
C THR A 151 -0.70 4.90 -18.66
N GLN A 152 -1.83 4.55 -19.29
CA GLN A 152 -3.12 4.47 -18.60
C GLN A 152 -3.17 3.29 -17.61
N GLU A 153 -2.63 2.13 -17.99
CA GLU A 153 -2.49 0.98 -17.11
C GLU A 153 -1.55 1.30 -15.94
N GLN A 154 -0.41 1.94 -16.19
CA GLN A 154 0.51 2.40 -15.14
C GLN A 154 -0.19 3.34 -14.14
N ALA A 155 -0.87 4.38 -14.64
CA ALA A 155 -1.58 5.35 -13.81
C ALA A 155 -2.71 4.70 -12.99
N SER A 156 -3.40 3.73 -13.59
CA SER A 156 -4.44 2.94 -12.92
C SER A 156 -3.85 2.09 -11.78
N ALA A 157 -2.77 1.37 -12.03
CA ALA A 157 -2.10 0.56 -11.02
C ALA A 157 -1.55 1.42 -9.87
N GLN A 158 -0.94 2.58 -10.18
CA GLN A 158 -0.52 3.55 -9.17
C GLN A 158 -1.70 4.03 -8.34
N ALA A 159 -2.83 4.39 -8.96
CA ALA A 159 -4.02 4.83 -8.23
C ALA A 159 -4.57 3.76 -7.28
N LEU A 160 -4.60 2.49 -7.71
CA LEU A 160 -4.99 1.37 -6.87
C LEU A 160 -4.03 1.13 -5.71
N MET A 161 -2.72 1.21 -5.95
CA MET A 161 -1.72 1.10 -4.89
C MET A 161 -1.84 2.23 -3.86
N ARG A 162 -2.19 3.46 -4.28
CA ARG A 162 -2.50 4.57 -3.36
C ARG A 162 -3.78 4.33 -2.59
N GLN A 163 -4.82 3.81 -3.24
CA GLN A 163 -6.08 3.45 -2.58
C GLN A 163 -5.86 2.42 -1.47
N GLN A 164 -5.09 1.36 -1.75
CA GLN A 164 -4.69 0.36 -0.75
C GLN A 164 -4.00 1.02 0.46
N ALA A 165 -3.01 1.89 0.21
CA ALA A 165 -2.28 2.59 1.27
C ALA A 165 -3.16 3.53 2.10
N ARG A 166 -4.10 4.24 1.47
CA ARG A 166 -5.07 5.10 2.17
C ARG A 166 -5.96 4.29 3.10
N LEU A 167 -6.57 3.22 2.60
CA LEU A 167 -7.43 2.35 3.40
C LEU A 167 -6.66 1.72 4.57
N ALA A 168 -5.42 1.26 4.34
CA ALA A 168 -4.54 0.72 5.37
C ALA A 168 -4.25 1.70 6.52
N THR A 169 -4.25 3.00 6.22
CA THR A 169 -3.91 4.08 7.14
C THR A 169 -5.15 4.85 7.60
N GLY A 170 -6.33 4.26 7.49
CA GLY A 170 -7.59 4.84 7.97
C GLY A 170 -8.13 6.00 7.13
N TYR A 171 -7.51 6.33 6.01
CA TYR A 171 -8.04 7.31 5.07
C TYR A 171 -9.01 6.66 4.11
N TYR A 172 -10.20 7.26 4.02
CA TYR A 172 -11.17 6.83 3.04
C TYR A 172 -10.61 6.94 1.61
N SER A 173 -10.80 5.89 0.83
CA SER A 173 -10.54 5.85 -0.60
C SER A 173 -11.43 4.82 -1.27
N GLY A 174 -12.44 5.27 -2.00
CA GLY A 174 -13.42 4.42 -2.66
C GLY A 174 -14.57 5.22 -3.29
N PRO A 175 -15.66 4.54 -3.67
CA PRO A 175 -16.83 5.16 -4.31
C PRO A 175 -17.59 6.11 -3.38
N ALA A 176 -17.91 7.33 -3.82
CA ALA A 176 -18.49 8.38 -2.97
C ALA A 176 -19.72 7.94 -2.13
N ASP A 177 -20.54 7.03 -2.63
CA ASP A 177 -21.70 6.48 -1.93
C ASP A 177 -21.33 5.63 -0.70
N GLN A 178 -20.12 5.08 -0.66
CA GLN A 178 -19.58 4.33 0.49
C GLN A 178 -18.92 5.21 1.54
N GLN A 179 -18.60 6.47 1.23
CA GLN A 179 -17.91 7.37 2.16
C GLN A 179 -18.70 7.58 3.46
N LYS A 180 -20.02 7.70 3.36
CA LYS A 180 -20.91 7.85 4.54
C LYS A 180 -20.90 6.64 5.48
N ASN A 181 -20.53 5.46 4.96
CA ASN A 181 -20.47 4.22 5.72
C ASN A 181 -19.06 3.97 6.29
N TRP A 182 -18.07 4.74 5.86
CA TRP A 182 -16.70 4.62 6.34
C TRP A 182 -16.58 5.15 7.76
N LYS A 183 -15.91 4.36 8.61
CA LYS A 183 -15.49 4.76 9.94
C LYS A 183 -13.98 4.74 9.98
N ASP A 184 -13.39 5.90 10.19
CA ASP A 184 -11.94 6.00 10.35
C ASP A 184 -11.50 5.33 11.66
N PRO A 185 -10.74 4.21 11.60
CA PRO A 185 -10.31 3.49 12.79
C PRO A 185 -9.32 4.27 13.64
N PHE A 186 -8.72 5.35 13.10
CA PHE A 186 -7.67 6.14 13.72
C PHE A 186 -8.06 7.62 13.89
N ILE A 187 -9.36 7.96 13.87
CA ILE A 187 -9.84 9.36 13.92
C ILE A 187 -9.28 10.17 15.10
N ASN A 188 -8.99 9.53 16.23
CA ASN A 188 -8.40 10.15 17.42
C ASN A 188 -7.11 9.43 17.86
N ASP A 189 -6.47 8.71 16.94
CA ASP A 189 -5.28 7.92 17.21
C ASP A 189 -4.21 8.12 16.12
N PRO A 190 -3.57 9.31 16.09
CA PRO A 190 -2.53 9.61 15.11
C PRO A 190 -1.31 8.68 15.23
N PHE A 191 -0.99 8.21 16.44
CA PHE A 191 0.09 7.25 16.68
C PHE A 191 -0.26 5.87 16.11
N GLY A 192 -1.48 5.38 16.33
CA GLY A 192 -1.98 4.14 15.73
C GLY A 192 -1.99 4.21 14.21
N ARG A 193 -2.36 5.37 13.63
CA ARG A 193 -2.28 5.60 12.19
C ARG A 193 -0.85 5.50 11.66
N ALA A 194 0.09 6.19 12.31
CA ALA A 194 1.50 6.16 11.93
C ALA A 194 2.11 4.75 12.09
N THR A 195 1.71 4.02 13.13
CA THR A 195 2.09 2.62 13.34
C THR A 195 1.53 1.72 12.23
N ALA A 196 0.27 1.92 11.83
CA ALA A 196 -0.34 1.19 10.71
C ALA A 196 0.35 1.51 9.37
N ALA A 197 0.73 2.77 9.15
CA ALA A 197 1.50 3.18 7.98
C ALA A 197 2.87 2.50 7.92
N LEU A 198 3.60 2.49 9.04
CA LEU A 198 4.90 1.80 9.14
C LEU A 198 4.74 0.30 8.88
N ALA A 199 3.77 -0.34 9.53
CA ALA A 199 3.49 -1.77 9.31
C ALA A 199 3.08 -2.09 7.86
N PHE A 200 2.37 -1.19 7.19
CA PHE A 200 2.04 -1.33 5.77
C PHE A 200 3.31 -1.27 4.90
N MET A 201 4.20 -0.32 5.17
CA MET A 201 5.49 -0.17 4.47
C MET A 201 6.43 -1.36 4.70
N ASP A 202 6.49 -1.88 5.92
CA ASP A 202 7.27 -3.07 6.28
C ASP A 202 6.83 -4.31 5.51
N ASN A 203 5.56 -4.38 5.14
CA ASN A 203 4.98 -5.50 4.41
C ASN A 203 4.84 -5.24 2.90
N MET A 204 5.39 -4.15 2.35
CA MET A 204 5.42 -3.94 0.90
C MET A 204 6.31 -4.96 0.16
N SER A 205 6.24 -4.99 -1.16
CA SER A 205 7.08 -5.87 -1.97
C SER A 205 8.57 -5.50 -1.90
N PRO A 206 9.51 -6.45 -2.11
CA PRO A 206 10.95 -6.15 -2.12
C PRO A 206 11.32 -5.03 -3.10
N GLU A 207 10.66 -4.98 -4.26
CA GLU A 207 10.90 -3.95 -5.27
C GLU A 207 10.44 -2.56 -4.83
N GLU A 208 9.36 -2.44 -4.04
CA GLU A 208 8.96 -1.18 -3.42
C GLU A 208 9.95 -0.75 -2.33
N LYS A 209 10.39 -1.69 -1.47
CA LYS A 209 11.34 -1.39 -0.38
C LYS A 209 12.73 -1.01 -0.86
N ALA A 210 13.11 -1.39 -2.08
CA ALA A 210 14.39 -1.05 -2.69
C ALA A 210 14.46 0.40 -3.21
N THR A 211 13.38 1.18 -3.08
CA THR A 211 13.33 2.57 -3.58
C THR A 211 13.83 3.58 -2.53
N PRO A 212 14.52 4.65 -2.95
CA PRO A 212 14.90 5.75 -2.06
C PRO A 212 13.70 6.40 -1.38
N GLU A 213 12.57 6.52 -2.09
CA GLU A 213 11.33 7.11 -1.58
C GLU A 213 10.78 6.30 -0.42
N TRP A 214 10.78 4.96 -0.51
CA TRP A 214 10.39 4.10 0.60
C TRP A 214 11.29 4.32 1.82
N LEU A 215 12.62 4.35 1.64
CA LEU A 215 13.54 4.53 2.76
C LEU A 215 13.32 5.88 3.46
N SER A 216 13.19 6.96 2.68
CA SER A 216 12.97 8.30 3.22
C SER A 216 11.67 8.38 4.01
N GLN A 217 10.59 7.79 3.50
CA GLN A 217 9.28 7.77 4.16
C GLN A 217 9.32 6.91 5.43
N HIS A 218 9.93 5.73 5.36
CA HIS A 218 10.04 4.79 6.47
C HIS A 218 10.80 5.42 7.64
N LEU A 219 11.99 5.98 7.39
CA LEU A 219 12.80 6.66 8.42
C LEU A 219 12.09 7.86 9.03
N SER A 220 11.34 8.62 8.22
CA SER A 220 10.57 9.77 8.72
C SER A 220 9.46 9.34 9.68
N LEU A 221 8.76 8.24 9.36
CA LEU A 221 7.73 7.66 10.23
C LEU A 221 8.34 7.06 11.50
N GLU A 222 9.45 6.34 11.41
CA GLU A 222 10.17 5.81 12.58
C GLU A 222 10.62 6.94 13.51
N ALA A 223 11.20 8.01 12.95
CA ALA A 223 11.64 9.17 13.72
C ALA A 223 10.47 9.86 14.42
N ALA A 224 9.34 10.06 13.74
CA ALA A 224 8.14 10.66 14.31
C ALA A 224 7.57 9.80 15.46
N LEU A 225 7.48 8.48 15.27
CA LEU A 225 7.02 7.56 16.30
C LEU A 225 7.94 7.57 17.52
N ASN A 226 9.26 7.58 17.32
CA ASN A 226 10.24 7.61 18.41
C ASN A 226 10.22 8.93 19.19
N GLN A 227 10.01 10.08 18.53
CA GLN A 227 9.88 11.38 19.19
C GLN A 227 8.63 11.45 20.09
N SER A 228 7.53 10.84 19.66
CA SER A 228 6.27 10.78 20.43
C SER A 228 6.23 9.72 21.54
N GLY A 229 7.23 8.82 21.58
CA GLY A 229 7.35 7.75 22.57
C GLY A 229 7.74 8.22 23.98
N GLY A 230 8.30 9.44 24.10
CA GLY A 230 8.78 10.03 25.36
C GLY A 230 7.80 10.97 26.07
N THR A 231 6.62 11.21 25.51
CA THR A 231 5.65 12.21 25.96
C THR A 231 4.38 11.58 26.58
N ASP A 232 3.73 12.31 27.49
CA ASP A 232 2.55 11.91 28.26
C ASP A 232 1.40 11.41 27.33
N PRO A 233 0.51 10.46 27.69
CA PRO A 233 -0.54 9.95 26.80
C PRO A 233 -1.50 11.02 26.25
N ALA A 234 -1.57 12.19 26.89
CA ALA A 234 -2.29 13.35 26.38
C ALA A 234 -1.56 14.07 25.22
N GLU A 235 -0.23 14.07 25.22
CA GLU A 235 0.63 14.68 24.17
C GLU A 235 0.80 13.77 22.95
N LYS A 236 0.63 12.44 23.09
CA LYS A 236 0.59 11.51 21.94
C LYS A 236 -0.53 11.82 20.94
N LYS A 237 -1.57 12.56 21.37
CA LYS A 237 -2.71 12.97 20.55
C LYS A 237 -2.44 14.19 19.66
N THR A 238 -1.35 14.92 19.91
CA THR A 238 -1.01 16.16 19.17
C THR A 238 0.17 15.99 18.22
N GLY A 239 0.81 14.81 18.20
CA GLY A 239 1.92 14.51 17.30
C GLY A 239 1.52 14.66 15.84
N HIS A 240 2.23 15.52 15.10
CA HIS A 240 1.99 15.75 13.68
C HIS A 240 2.76 14.71 12.88
N PHE A 241 2.05 13.73 12.31
CA PHE A 241 2.63 12.70 11.46
C PHE A 241 2.29 13.01 10.01
N HIS A 242 3.28 13.48 9.24
CA HIS A 242 3.19 13.43 7.78
C HIS A 242 3.06 11.95 7.39
N ASN A 243 1.85 11.51 7.08
CA ASN A 243 1.58 10.09 6.90
C ASN A 243 1.65 9.70 5.41
N LEU A 244 1.73 8.38 5.18
CA LEU A 244 1.84 7.76 3.87
C LEU A 244 0.77 8.27 2.88
N ALA A 245 -0.45 8.58 3.31
CA ALA A 245 -1.51 9.05 2.42
C ALA A 245 -1.32 10.51 1.96
N GLU A 246 -0.81 11.38 2.82
CA GLU A 246 -0.54 12.80 2.52
C GLU A 246 0.66 12.95 1.59
N ILE A 247 1.73 12.21 1.87
CA ILE A 247 2.94 12.18 1.04
C ILE A 247 2.63 11.60 -0.35
N LEU A 248 1.85 10.52 -0.42
CA LEU A 248 1.51 9.83 -1.67
C LEU A 248 0.44 10.58 -2.50
N ALA A 249 -0.24 11.56 -1.90
CA ALA A 249 -1.18 12.47 -2.57
C ALA A 249 -0.55 13.83 -2.96
N GLY A 250 0.71 14.10 -2.59
CA GLY A 250 1.37 15.38 -2.84
C GLY A 250 0.76 16.55 -2.08
N VAL A 251 0.04 16.29 -0.99
CA VAL A 251 -0.63 17.33 -0.19
C VAL A 251 0.35 17.80 0.89
N VAL A 252 0.82 19.04 0.77
CA VAL A 252 1.42 19.78 1.90
C VAL A 252 0.28 20.34 2.72
N THR A 253 -0.04 19.70 3.84
CA THR A 253 -0.90 20.30 4.85
C THR A 253 -0.06 21.28 5.67
N ASP A 254 -0.05 22.55 5.25
CA ASP A 254 0.19 23.63 6.21
C ASP A 254 -1.02 23.62 7.16
N GLY A 255 -0.73 23.45 8.45
CA GLY A 255 -1.70 23.22 9.51
C GLY A 255 -2.60 24.42 9.80
N SER A 256 -3.53 24.72 8.89
CA SER A 256 -4.68 25.57 9.18
C SER A 256 -5.92 25.04 8.47
N ASP A 257 -6.71 24.25 9.18
CA ASP A 257 -8.15 24.18 8.91
C ASP A 257 -8.78 25.52 9.28
N SER A 258 -8.71 26.47 8.34
CA SER A 258 -9.68 27.53 8.23
C SER A 258 -9.87 27.87 6.75
N GLU A 259 -11.04 27.49 6.24
CA GLU A 259 -11.74 28.08 5.10
C GLU A 259 -10.95 28.30 3.78
N GLN A 260 -11.22 27.39 2.84
CA GLN A 260 -11.62 27.68 1.46
C GLN A 260 -11.03 28.96 0.80
N SER A 261 -10.09 28.81 -0.15
CA SER A 261 -10.27 29.41 -1.47
C SER A 261 -9.34 28.83 -2.54
N SER A 262 -9.90 28.80 -3.74
CA SER A 262 -9.35 28.44 -5.03
C SER A 262 -8.06 29.18 -5.42
N ALA A 263 -7.27 28.48 -6.26
CA ALA A 263 -6.20 28.96 -7.13
C ALA A 263 -4.81 29.14 -6.48
N ALA A 264 -3.88 28.23 -6.81
CA ALA A 264 -2.72 28.55 -7.66
C ALA A 264 -1.65 27.44 -7.67
N ARG A 265 -1.36 26.99 -8.89
CA ARG A 265 -0.04 26.70 -9.48
C ARG A 265 0.79 25.51 -8.98
N ASN A 266 0.84 24.52 -9.88
CA ASN A 266 1.94 23.59 -10.13
C ASN A 266 3.31 24.16 -9.76
N ALA A 267 3.87 23.68 -8.66
CA ALA A 267 5.31 23.63 -8.44
C ALA A 267 5.62 22.21 -7.96
N ASP A 268 6.54 21.55 -8.66
CA ASP A 268 6.98 20.20 -8.37
C ASP A 268 7.66 20.15 -6.99
N PRO A 269 7.05 19.50 -5.98
CA PRO A 269 7.54 19.48 -4.60
C PRO A 269 8.89 18.78 -4.45
N SER A 270 9.30 17.99 -5.45
CA SER A 270 10.60 17.31 -5.50
C SER A 270 11.77 18.30 -5.52
N VAL A 271 11.57 19.48 -6.13
CA VAL A 271 12.60 20.52 -6.27
C VAL A 271 12.87 21.24 -4.95
N GLU A 272 11.83 21.44 -4.14
CA GLU A 272 11.93 22.08 -2.82
C GLU A 272 12.58 21.13 -1.79
N ILE A 273 12.26 19.85 -1.84
CA ILE A 273 12.89 18.83 -0.97
C ILE A 273 14.39 18.68 -1.29
N LEU A 274 14.76 18.70 -2.58
CA LEU A 274 16.16 18.69 -3.02
C LEU A 274 16.93 19.93 -2.56
N LYS A 275 16.32 21.12 -2.62
CA LYS A 275 16.92 22.35 -2.07
C LYS A 275 17.13 22.26 -0.56
N LYS A 276 16.17 21.70 0.18
CA LYS A 276 16.24 21.59 1.64
C LYS A 276 17.30 20.60 2.10
N LEU A 277 17.50 19.52 1.35
CA LEU A 277 18.60 18.56 1.56
C LEU A 277 19.97 19.15 1.22
N GLN A 278 20.06 20.00 0.20
CA GLN A 278 21.31 20.71 -0.15
C GLN A 278 21.69 21.76 0.90
N SER A 279 20.72 22.43 1.53
CA SER A 279 20.99 23.39 2.62
C SER A 279 21.43 22.75 3.93
N LEU A 280 21.23 21.45 4.12
CA LEU A 280 21.66 20.70 5.31
C LEU A 280 23.09 20.14 5.18
N THR A 281 23.73 20.34 4.03
CA THR A 281 25.08 19.85 3.72
C THR A 281 26.07 20.96 3.37
N SER A 282 25.71 22.24 3.61
CA SER A 282 26.60 23.40 3.50
C SER A 282 26.93 23.99 4.88
#